data_AF-A0A9D7H1W6-F1
#
_entry.id   AF-A0A9D7H1W6-F1
#
_cell.length_a   1.000
_cell.length_b   1.000
_cell.length_c   1.000
_cell.angle_alpha   90.00
_cell.angle_beta   90.00
_cell.angle_gamma   90.00
#
_symmetry.space_group_name_H-M   'P 1'
#
loop_
_entity.id
_entity.type
_entity.pdbx_description
1 polymer ?
#
loop_
_entity_poly.entity_id
_entity_poly.type
_entity_poly.pdbx_seq_one_letter_code
_entity_poly.pdbx_strand_id
1 'polypeptide(L)'
;MRLAARPPQKRAARLALALALAASAFVALAGCGPSFQAVHEGEARFEQCYAIDEDAAVALERKAACWKNWVQHHTYGQTRDRVQYAVQRYQALARVPALPTDEAMMRAAPGEGLQGSAVVAPAPTSAFAPPPKTLEVVADAGAPAASAARPAPRGHDRSPTAACLDECEATWNRCRGECVKKCDECDKAEKVCTRRCVK
;
A
#
# COMPACT_ATOMS: atom_id res chain seq x y z
N MET A 1 15.06 13.18 78.07
CA MET A 1 15.43 12.83 76.67
C MET A 1 14.33 11.97 76.07
N ARG A 2 13.53 12.48 75.11
CA ARG A 2 12.52 11.69 74.40
C ARG A 2 12.96 11.52 72.94
N LEU A 3 13.35 10.31 72.58
CA LEU A 3 13.62 9.90 71.19
C LEU A 3 12.29 9.70 70.48
N ALA A 4 11.92 10.64 69.61
CA ALA A 4 10.75 10.50 68.75
C ALA A 4 11.04 9.49 67.63
N ALA A 5 10.47 8.29 67.74
CA ALA A 5 10.49 7.28 66.69
C ALA A 5 9.73 7.80 65.45
N ARG A 6 10.40 7.88 64.30
CA ARG A 6 9.76 8.30 63.03
C ARG A 6 8.76 7.23 62.56
N PRO A 7 7.55 7.62 62.12
CA PRO A 7 6.51 6.67 61.75
C PRO A 7 6.89 5.87 60.48
N PRO A 8 6.60 4.55 60.45
CA PRO A 8 6.99 3.64 59.36
C PRO A 8 6.38 4.00 58.01
N GLN A 9 5.24 4.71 58.01
CA GLN A 9 4.51 5.13 56.81
C GLN A 9 5.34 6.01 55.87
N LYS A 10 6.23 6.86 56.41
CA LYS A 10 7.07 7.74 55.57
C LYS A 10 8.18 6.99 54.84
N ARG A 11 8.57 5.81 55.31
CA ARG A 11 9.59 4.96 54.66
C ARG A 11 8.97 4.14 53.52
N ALA A 12 7.79 3.55 53.76
CA ALA A 12 7.06 2.80 52.74
C ALA A 12 6.68 3.67 51.53
N ALA A 13 6.18 4.89 51.76
CA ALA A 13 5.83 5.83 50.69
C ALA A 13 7.03 6.26 49.85
N ARG A 14 8.20 6.47 50.47
CA ARG A 14 9.45 6.81 49.76
C ARG A 14 9.97 5.64 48.92
N LEU A 15 9.86 4.41 49.42
CA LEU A 15 10.28 3.22 48.68
C LEU A 15 9.38 2.99 47.46
N ALA A 16 8.06 3.13 47.62
CA ALA A 16 7.10 2.99 46.53
C ALA A 16 7.33 4.05 45.43
N LEU A 17 7.60 5.30 45.81
CA LEU A 17 7.91 6.37 44.85
C LEU A 17 9.23 6.13 44.10
N ALA A 18 10.27 5.65 44.80
CA ALA A 18 11.55 5.30 44.19
C ALA A 18 11.41 4.13 43.19
N LEU A 19 10.62 3.10 43.53
CA LEU A 19 10.31 1.99 42.64
C LEU A 19 9.51 2.43 41.40
N ALA A 20 8.54 3.34 41.56
CA ALA A 20 7.77 3.89 40.43
C ALA A 20 8.66 4.73 39.48
N LEU A 21 9.57 5.53 40.03
CA LEU A 21 10.55 6.29 39.24
C LEU A 21 11.54 5.37 38.51
N ALA A 22 12.02 4.33 39.17
CA ALA A 22 12.91 3.34 38.54
C ALA A 22 12.18 2.56 37.42
N ALA A 23 10.93 2.17 37.64
CA ALA A 23 10.11 1.48 36.64
C ALA A 23 9.81 2.37 35.42
N SER A 24 9.46 3.63 35.63
CA SER A 24 9.23 4.58 34.52
C SER A 24 10.49 4.87 33.70
N ALA A 25 11.66 4.99 34.35
CA ALA A 25 12.94 5.12 33.66
C ALA A 25 13.28 3.88 32.82
N PHE A 26 12.97 2.68 33.31
CA PHE A 26 13.17 1.43 32.57
C PHE A 26 12.26 1.33 31.34
N VAL A 27 10.99 1.75 31.44
CA VAL A 27 10.06 1.77 30.31
C VAL A 27 10.49 2.78 29.23
N ALA A 28 11.04 3.94 29.62
CA ALA A 28 11.56 4.92 28.67
C ALA A 28 12.79 4.43 27.89
N LEU A 29 13.61 3.56 28.49
CA LEU A 29 14.78 2.95 27.84
C LEU A 29 14.41 1.71 26.99
N ALA A 30 13.32 1.03 27.31
CA ALA A 30 12.83 -0.11 26.53
C ALA A 30 12.04 0.29 25.26
N GLY A 31 11.72 1.59 25.10
CA GLY A 31 11.09 2.15 23.91
C GLY A 31 12.02 2.30 22.70
N CYS A 32 13.03 1.44 22.55
CA CYS A 32 13.87 1.39 21.36
C CYS A 32 12.98 1.05 20.15
N GLY A 33 12.69 2.07 19.34
CA GLY A 33 12.03 1.91 18.04
C GLY A 33 12.85 1.03 17.10
N PRO A 34 12.36 0.79 15.86
CA PRO A 34 13.14 0.08 14.84
C PRO A 34 14.55 0.64 14.83
N SER A 35 15.57 -0.22 14.87
CA SER A 35 16.94 0.27 14.91
C SER A 35 17.16 1.12 13.66
N PHE A 36 17.38 2.43 13.84
CA PHE A 36 17.60 3.36 12.73
C PHE A 36 18.70 2.84 11.79
N GLN A 37 19.68 2.13 12.37
CA GLN A 37 20.73 1.45 11.65
C GLN A 37 20.21 0.38 10.67
N ALA A 38 19.24 -0.46 11.06
CA ALA A 38 18.69 -1.47 10.15
C ALA A 38 17.90 -0.85 9.00
N VAL A 39 17.15 0.23 9.27
CA VAL A 39 16.39 0.96 8.23
C VAL A 39 17.36 1.61 7.24
N HIS A 40 18.36 2.34 7.73
CA HIS A 40 19.37 2.97 6.87
C HIS A 40 20.20 1.97 6.08
N GLU A 41 20.58 0.84 6.68
CA GLU A 41 21.26 -0.22 5.93
C GLU A 41 20.36 -0.77 4.82
N GLY A 42 19.07 -0.97 5.09
CA GLY A 42 18.13 -1.40 4.08
C GLY A 42 17.97 -0.40 2.94
N GLU A 43 17.94 0.91 3.23
CA GLU A 43 17.89 1.96 2.22
C GLU A 43 19.16 1.98 1.37
N ALA A 44 20.34 1.95 1.99
CA ALA A 44 21.61 1.93 1.26
C ALA A 44 21.73 0.71 0.34
N ARG A 45 21.27 -0.46 0.80
CA ARG A 45 21.24 -1.69 -0.02
C ARG A 45 20.22 -1.62 -1.15
N PHE A 46 19.09 -0.94 -0.94
CA PHE A 46 18.08 -0.73 -1.98
C PHE A 46 18.67 0.10 -3.12
N GLU A 47 19.24 1.27 -2.81
CA GLU A 47 19.86 2.15 -3.80
C GLU A 47 21.04 1.47 -4.51
N GLN A 48 21.81 0.65 -3.80
CA GLN A 48 22.88 -0.14 -4.40
C GLN A 48 22.35 -1.17 -5.42
N CYS A 49 21.27 -1.89 -5.10
CA CYS A 49 20.66 -2.82 -6.05
C CYS A 49 20.03 -2.08 -7.23
N TYR A 50 19.46 -0.90 -7.00
CA TYR A 50 18.92 -0.05 -8.05
C TYR A 50 19.99 0.41 -9.04
N ALA A 51 21.12 0.93 -8.54
CA ALA A 51 22.25 1.33 -9.39
C ALA A 51 22.83 0.14 -10.20
N ILE A 52 22.91 -1.05 -9.59
CA ILE A 52 23.33 -2.28 -10.29
C ILE A 52 22.31 -2.68 -11.36
N ASP A 53 21.02 -2.42 -11.14
CA ASP A 53 19.95 -2.77 -12.06
C ASP A 53 19.97 -1.91 -13.33
N GLU A 54 20.35 -0.64 -13.22
CA GLU A 54 20.50 0.30 -14.34
C GLU A 54 21.75 0.01 -15.19
N ASP A 55 22.78 -0.60 -14.61
CA ASP A 55 24.01 -0.93 -15.33
C ASP A 55 23.78 -2.08 -16.34
N ALA A 56 23.79 -1.74 -17.63
CA ALA A 56 23.63 -2.71 -18.72
C ALA A 56 24.78 -3.72 -18.83
N ALA A 57 25.97 -3.41 -18.28
CA ALA A 57 27.11 -4.32 -18.30
C ALA A 57 27.00 -5.45 -17.27
N VAL A 58 26.08 -5.34 -16.30
CA VAL A 58 25.90 -6.36 -15.26
C VAL A 58 24.97 -7.47 -15.73
N ALA A 59 25.40 -8.72 -15.57
CA ALA A 59 24.60 -9.90 -15.87
C ALA A 59 23.29 -9.94 -15.07
N LEU A 60 22.20 -10.40 -15.71
CA LEU A 60 20.86 -10.41 -15.12
C LEU A 60 20.77 -11.27 -13.85
N GLU A 61 21.53 -12.35 -13.77
CA GLU A 61 21.60 -13.23 -12.60
C GLU A 61 22.13 -12.47 -11.38
N ARG A 62 23.11 -11.59 -11.58
CA ARG A 62 23.68 -10.76 -10.51
C ARG A 62 22.70 -9.70 -10.05
N LYS A 63 21.93 -9.11 -10.98
CA LYS A 63 20.82 -8.19 -10.65
C LYS A 63 19.75 -8.91 -9.83
N ALA A 64 19.30 -10.07 -10.29
CA ALA A 64 18.31 -10.90 -9.61
C ALA A 64 18.77 -11.30 -8.20
N ALA A 65 20.04 -11.69 -8.05
CA ALA A 65 20.61 -12.05 -6.75
C ALA A 65 20.64 -10.86 -5.78
N CYS A 66 20.94 -9.64 -6.25
CA CYS A 66 20.91 -8.43 -5.42
C CYS A 66 19.50 -8.21 -4.87
N TRP A 67 18.49 -8.17 -5.75
CA TRP A 67 17.10 -7.96 -5.35
C TRP A 67 16.58 -9.08 -4.44
N LYS A 68 16.94 -10.33 -4.70
CA LYS A 68 16.60 -11.47 -3.84
C LYS A 68 17.15 -11.30 -2.43
N ASN A 69 18.44 -10.96 -2.31
CA ASN A 69 19.08 -10.76 -1.03
C ASN A 69 18.44 -9.61 -0.25
N TRP A 70 18.12 -8.51 -0.95
CA TRP A 70 17.45 -7.36 -0.37
C TRP A 70 16.08 -7.71 0.20
N VAL A 71 15.22 -8.38 -0.58
CA VAL A 71 13.88 -8.80 -0.14
C VAL A 71 13.95 -9.74 1.08
N GLN A 72 14.98 -10.57 1.18
CA GLN A 72 15.13 -11.53 2.26
C GLN A 72 15.58 -10.90 3.60
N HIS A 73 16.44 -9.87 3.56
CA HIS A 73 17.14 -9.40 4.76
C HIS A 73 16.88 -7.93 5.12
N HIS A 74 16.37 -7.14 4.18
CA HIS A 74 16.37 -5.68 4.29
C HIS A 74 14.97 -5.06 4.21
N THR A 75 13.90 -5.84 4.39
CA THR A 75 12.49 -5.36 4.33
C THR A 75 11.99 -4.74 5.64
N TYR A 76 12.69 -4.96 6.75
CA TYR A 76 12.31 -4.41 8.04
C TYR A 76 12.34 -2.88 8.03
N GLY A 77 11.23 -2.24 8.40
CA GLY A 77 11.08 -0.78 8.44
C GLY A 77 11.03 -0.10 7.08
N GLN A 78 11.01 -0.86 5.97
CA GLN A 78 10.87 -0.29 4.62
C GLN A 78 9.41 0.00 4.29
N THR A 79 9.20 0.93 3.36
CA THR A 79 7.87 1.27 2.85
C THR A 79 7.29 0.13 1.99
N ARG A 80 5.96 0.01 1.95
CA ARG A 80 5.27 -1.06 1.21
C ARG A 80 5.62 -1.04 -0.28
N ASP A 81 5.70 0.14 -0.87
CA ASP A 81 6.05 0.38 -2.27
C ASP A 81 7.46 -0.13 -2.60
N ARG A 82 8.47 0.15 -1.78
CA ARG A 82 9.84 -0.36 -1.97
C ARG A 82 9.89 -1.88 -1.92
N VAL A 83 9.19 -2.47 -0.95
CA VAL A 83 9.11 -3.94 -0.83
C VAL A 83 8.42 -4.54 -2.06
N GLN A 84 7.29 -3.98 -2.49
CA GLN A 84 6.57 -4.44 -3.68
C GLN A 84 7.42 -4.31 -4.95
N TYR A 85 8.10 -3.19 -5.14
CA TYR A 85 9.01 -2.97 -6.26
C TYR A 85 10.12 -4.02 -6.29
N ALA A 86 10.84 -4.22 -5.19
CA ALA A 86 11.94 -5.17 -5.12
C ALA A 86 11.50 -6.61 -5.39
N VAL A 87 10.33 -7.01 -4.87
CA VAL A 87 9.72 -8.33 -5.13
C VAL A 87 9.39 -8.49 -6.61
N GLN A 88 8.72 -7.51 -7.22
CA GLN A 88 8.34 -7.56 -8.63
C GLN A 88 9.58 -7.59 -9.52
N ARG A 89 10.61 -6.78 -9.21
CA ARG A 89 11.84 -6.73 -9.99
C ARG A 89 12.62 -8.03 -9.91
N TYR A 90 12.76 -8.61 -8.72
CA TYR A 90 13.34 -9.95 -8.56
C TYR A 90 12.59 -11.00 -9.40
N GLN A 91 11.25 -11.01 -9.35
CA GLN A 91 10.45 -11.96 -10.12
C GLN A 91 10.59 -11.77 -11.63
N ALA A 92 10.65 -10.52 -12.10
CA ALA A 92 10.86 -10.22 -13.52
C ALA A 92 12.23 -10.77 -13.96
N LEU A 93 13.30 -10.44 -13.25
CA LEU A 93 14.66 -10.86 -13.58
C LEU A 93 14.86 -12.37 -13.48
N ALA A 94 14.26 -13.03 -12.49
CA ALA A 94 14.35 -14.48 -12.32
C ALA A 94 13.63 -15.27 -13.42
N ARG A 95 12.67 -14.66 -14.13
CA ARG A 95 11.92 -15.30 -15.22
C ARG A 95 12.58 -15.12 -16.59
N VAL A 96 13.49 -14.15 -16.76
CA VAL A 96 14.15 -13.88 -18.05
C VAL A 96 14.83 -15.13 -18.65
N PRO A 97 15.58 -15.96 -17.89
CA PRO A 97 16.23 -17.13 -18.47
C PRO A 97 15.28 -18.20 -19.02
N ALA A 98 13.98 -18.13 -18.70
CA ALA A 98 12.97 -19.09 -19.11
C ALA A 98 12.15 -18.65 -20.34
N LEU A 99 12.43 -17.48 -20.91
CA LEU A 99 11.67 -16.89 -22.01
C LEU A 99 12.48 -16.87 -23.32
N PRO A 100 11.84 -17.03 -24.49
CA PRO A 100 12.49 -16.81 -25.78
C PRO A 100 13.16 -15.43 -25.80
N THR A 101 14.39 -15.36 -26.30
CA THR A 101 15.33 -14.22 -26.14
C THR A 101 14.73 -12.85 -26.44
N ASP A 102 13.78 -12.76 -27.37
CA ASP A 102 13.16 -11.49 -27.77
C ASP A 102 12.20 -10.94 -26.68
N GLU A 103 11.38 -11.79 -26.07
CA GLU A 103 10.48 -11.38 -24.98
C GLU A 103 11.21 -11.24 -23.62
N ALA A 104 12.36 -11.90 -23.49
CA ALA A 104 13.18 -11.90 -22.31
C ALA A 104 13.89 -10.53 -22.13
N MET A 105 14.39 -9.95 -23.23
CA MET A 105 15.01 -8.63 -23.22
C MET A 105 13.98 -7.51 -22.99
N MET A 106 12.80 -7.60 -23.61
CA MET A 106 11.74 -6.60 -23.42
C MET A 106 11.21 -6.57 -21.96
N ARG A 107 11.12 -7.71 -21.27
CA ARG A 107 10.72 -7.74 -19.84
C ARG A 107 11.81 -7.30 -18.86
N ALA A 108 13.07 -7.23 -19.28
CA ALA A 108 14.20 -6.88 -18.42
C ALA A 108 14.49 -5.36 -18.36
N ALA A 109 13.90 -4.57 -19.26
CA ALA A 109 14.06 -3.12 -19.28
C ALA A 109 13.59 -2.47 -17.96
N PRO A 110 14.37 -1.58 -17.33
CA PRO A 110 13.91 -0.77 -16.21
C PRO A 110 12.74 0.12 -16.66
N GLY A 111 11.57 -0.04 -16.02
CA GLY A 111 10.36 0.74 -16.33
C GLY A 111 9.25 -0.02 -17.06
N GLU A 112 9.54 -1.19 -17.64
CA GLU A 112 8.51 -2.09 -18.17
C GLU A 112 8.21 -3.18 -17.14
N GLY A 113 7.36 -2.84 -16.18
CA GLY A 113 6.56 -3.87 -15.52
C GLY A 113 5.85 -4.67 -16.61
N LEU A 114 5.97 -6.00 -16.55
CA LEU A 114 5.20 -7.01 -17.27
C LEU A 114 4.24 -6.43 -18.33
N GLN A 115 4.50 -6.68 -19.62
CA GLN A 115 3.45 -6.58 -20.63
C GLN A 115 2.28 -7.50 -20.26
N GLY A 116 1.35 -6.87 -19.57
CA GLY A 116 -0.06 -7.17 -19.42
C GLY A 116 -0.82 -5.83 -19.40
N SER A 117 -0.35 -4.87 -20.21
CA SER A 117 -1.06 -3.69 -20.71
C SER A 117 -0.01 -2.80 -21.36
N ALA A 118 0.12 -2.86 -22.69
CA ALA A 118 0.55 -1.67 -23.40
C ALA A 118 -0.52 -0.61 -23.10
N VAL A 119 -0.29 0.21 -22.07
CA VAL A 119 -1.09 1.42 -21.83
C VAL A 119 -0.70 2.38 -22.95
N VAL A 120 -1.22 2.12 -24.15
CA VAL A 120 -1.41 3.16 -25.15
C VAL A 120 -2.51 4.02 -24.56
N ALA A 121 -2.12 5.00 -23.73
CA ALA A 121 -3.04 6.04 -23.34
C ALA A 121 -3.53 6.69 -24.64
N PRO A 122 -4.85 6.68 -24.92
CA PRO A 122 -5.35 7.44 -26.05
C PRO A 122 -4.89 8.90 -25.87
N ALA A 123 -4.45 9.53 -26.96
CA ALA A 123 -3.98 10.91 -26.93
C ALA A 123 -4.99 11.78 -26.17
N PRO A 124 -4.55 12.67 -25.25
CA PRO A 124 -5.46 13.39 -24.37
C PRO A 124 -6.41 14.23 -25.22
N THR A 125 -7.70 13.89 -25.18
CA THR A 125 -8.72 14.60 -25.95
C THR A 125 -9.12 15.93 -25.29
N SER A 126 -8.82 16.14 -23.99
CA SER A 126 -9.00 17.42 -23.27
C SER A 126 -8.46 17.34 -21.83
N ALA A 127 -8.00 18.46 -21.26
CA ALA A 127 -7.51 18.57 -19.88
C ALA A 127 -8.61 18.49 -18.79
N PHE A 128 -9.89 18.54 -19.18
CA PHE A 128 -11.05 18.50 -18.28
C PHE A 128 -11.86 17.18 -18.34
N ALA A 129 -11.39 16.20 -19.11
CA ALA A 129 -12.02 14.89 -19.14
C ALA A 129 -11.54 14.04 -17.94
N PRO A 130 -12.45 13.37 -17.21
CA PRO A 130 -12.06 12.47 -16.13
C PRO A 130 -11.20 11.32 -16.69
N PRO A 131 -10.16 10.87 -15.97
CA PRO A 131 -9.26 9.83 -16.47
C PRO A 131 -10.04 8.54 -16.74
N PRO A 132 -9.78 7.85 -17.87
CA PRO A 132 -10.49 6.63 -18.21
C PRO A 132 -10.22 5.54 -17.16
N LYS A 133 -11.27 4.78 -16.84
CA LYS A 133 -11.18 3.64 -15.92
C LYS A 133 -10.28 2.58 -16.56
N THR A 134 -9.20 2.19 -15.87
CA THR A 134 -8.27 1.14 -16.31
C THR A 134 -9.05 -0.15 -16.55
N LEU A 135 -8.94 -0.69 -17.77
CA LEU A 135 -9.63 -1.91 -18.19
C LEU A 135 -9.06 -3.13 -17.47
N GLU A 136 -9.97 -4.00 -17.02
CA GLU A 136 -9.67 -5.33 -16.52
C GLU A 136 -9.00 -6.18 -17.62
N VAL A 137 -7.99 -6.96 -17.22
CA VAL A 137 -7.30 -7.92 -18.07
C VAL A 137 -8.28 -9.04 -18.42
N VAL A 138 -8.91 -8.95 -19.59
CA VAL A 138 -9.61 -10.07 -20.21
C VAL A 138 -8.61 -10.79 -21.11
N ALA A 139 -8.14 -11.95 -20.65
CA ALA A 139 -7.53 -12.93 -21.53
C ALA A 139 -8.62 -13.48 -22.46
N ASP A 140 -8.46 -13.36 -23.77
CA ASP A 140 -9.27 -14.14 -24.70
C ASP A 140 -8.47 -14.55 -25.93
N ALA A 141 -8.63 -15.82 -26.27
CA ALA A 141 -7.97 -16.51 -27.35
C ALA A 141 -8.85 -16.44 -28.60
N GLY A 142 -8.26 -16.02 -29.72
CA GLY A 142 -8.75 -16.38 -31.05
C GLY A 142 -9.86 -15.48 -31.62
N ALA A 143 -9.48 -14.69 -32.62
CA ALA A 143 -10.41 -14.22 -33.66
C ALA A 143 -10.76 -15.42 -34.60
N PRO A 144 -11.85 -15.39 -35.42
CA PRO A 144 -12.02 -14.34 -36.41
C PRO A 144 -13.45 -13.83 -36.69
N ALA A 145 -13.47 -12.57 -37.16
CA ALA A 145 -14.30 -11.98 -38.21
C ALA A 145 -15.84 -11.82 -38.08
N ALA A 146 -16.23 -10.63 -38.54
CA ALA A 146 -17.51 -10.21 -39.15
C ALA A 146 -18.63 -9.63 -38.25
N SER A 147 -18.86 -8.34 -38.50
CA SER A 147 -20.01 -7.48 -38.17
C SER A 147 -21.35 -8.16 -37.93
N ALA A 148 -21.97 -7.84 -36.79
CA ALA A 148 -23.39 -7.50 -36.72
C ALA A 148 -23.70 -6.81 -35.38
N ALA A 149 -24.59 -5.81 -35.44
CA ALA A 149 -25.04 -4.95 -34.36
C ALA A 149 -25.34 -5.69 -33.04
N ARG A 150 -24.83 -5.18 -31.91
CA ARG A 150 -25.26 -5.63 -30.58
C ARG A 150 -26.21 -4.63 -29.93
N PRO A 151 -27.40 -5.08 -29.50
CA PRO A 151 -28.28 -4.30 -28.63
C PRO A 151 -27.66 -4.21 -27.22
N ALA A 152 -28.03 -3.14 -26.51
CA ALA A 152 -27.59 -2.87 -25.14
C ALA A 152 -27.81 -4.08 -24.21
N PRO A 153 -26.80 -4.54 -23.44
CA PRO A 153 -27.04 -5.52 -22.39
C PRO A 153 -27.74 -4.83 -21.22
N ARG A 154 -28.93 -5.38 -20.91
CA ARG A 154 -29.72 -5.08 -19.72
C ARG A 154 -28.96 -5.51 -18.46
N GLY A 155 -29.33 -4.86 -17.36
CA GLY A 155 -28.74 -4.95 -16.02
C GLY A 155 -28.15 -6.30 -15.65
N HIS A 156 -26.87 -6.29 -15.33
CA HIS A 156 -26.28 -7.29 -14.47
C HIS A 156 -26.43 -6.84 -13.02
N ASP A 157 -26.90 -7.76 -12.20
CA ASP A 157 -27.25 -7.61 -10.80
C ASP A 157 -26.17 -6.84 -10.03
N ARG A 158 -26.50 -5.61 -9.63
CA ARG A 158 -25.74 -4.94 -8.57
C ARG A 158 -25.86 -5.82 -7.34
N SER A 159 -24.72 -6.10 -6.71
CA SER A 159 -24.72 -6.67 -5.36
C SER A 159 -25.67 -5.86 -4.47
N PRO A 160 -26.51 -6.48 -3.63
CA PRO A 160 -27.45 -5.77 -2.75
C PRO A 160 -26.74 -4.69 -1.91
N THR A 161 -25.49 -4.95 -1.51
CA THR A 161 -24.65 -3.99 -0.78
C THR A 161 -24.28 -2.78 -1.65
N ALA A 162 -23.97 -2.97 -2.94
CA ALA A 162 -23.63 -1.88 -3.84
C ALA A 162 -24.84 -0.96 -4.10
N ALA A 163 -26.02 -1.55 -4.34
CA ALA A 163 -27.26 -0.78 -4.49
C ALA A 163 -27.61 0.03 -3.23
N CYS A 164 -27.39 -0.55 -2.03
CA CYS A 164 -27.58 0.14 -0.76
C CYS A 164 -26.62 1.33 -0.57
N LEU A 165 -25.34 1.15 -0.92
CA LEU A 165 -24.35 2.24 -0.83
C LEU A 165 -24.66 3.39 -1.80
N ASP A 166 -25.10 3.08 -3.03
CA ASP A 166 -25.52 4.10 -4.01
C ASP A 166 -26.71 4.93 -3.50
N GLU A 167 -27.66 4.30 -2.79
CA GLU A 167 -28.81 4.99 -2.20
C GLU A 167 -28.41 5.90 -1.03
N CYS A 168 -27.47 5.45 -0.19
CA CYS A 168 -26.87 6.28 0.86
C CYS A 168 -26.17 7.51 0.27
N GLU A 169 -25.40 7.33 -0.81
CA GLU A 169 -24.69 8.42 -1.49
C GLU A 169 -25.67 9.41 -2.13
N ALA A 170 -26.72 8.94 -2.79
CA ALA A 170 -27.75 9.80 -3.38
C ALA A 170 -28.47 10.66 -2.31
N THR A 171 -28.74 10.08 -1.15
CA THR A 171 -29.36 10.78 -0.02
C THR A 171 -28.45 11.83 0.58
N TRP A 172 -27.17 11.50 0.75
CA TRP A 172 -26.16 12.44 1.24
C TRP A 172 -25.96 13.62 0.29
N ASN A 173 -25.86 13.36 -1.03
CA ASN A 173 -25.72 14.41 -2.05
C ASN A 173 -26.89 15.40 -2.02
N ARG A 174 -28.12 14.92 -1.82
CA ARG A 174 -29.30 15.77 -1.66
C ARG A 174 -29.21 16.63 -0.39
N CYS A 175 -28.89 16.01 0.75
CA CYS A 175 -28.74 16.70 2.04
C CYS A 175 -27.67 17.80 1.96
N ARG A 176 -26.54 17.49 1.31
CA ARG A 176 -25.43 18.43 1.16
C ARG A 176 -25.74 19.56 0.18
N GLY A 177 -26.49 19.28 -0.90
CA GLY A 177 -26.90 20.28 -1.88
C GLY A 177 -27.82 21.37 -1.29
N GLU A 178 -28.60 21.03 -0.26
CA GLU A 178 -29.50 21.97 0.43
C GLU A 178 -28.86 22.60 1.68
N CYS A 179 -27.64 22.20 2.05
CA CYS A 179 -27.00 22.62 3.27
C CYS A 179 -26.19 23.92 3.11
N VAL A 180 -26.47 24.92 3.96
CA VAL A 180 -25.80 26.24 3.91
C VAL A 180 -24.79 26.46 5.05
N LYS A 181 -25.00 25.88 6.24
CA LYS A 181 -24.15 26.18 7.42
C LYS A 181 -23.78 25.00 8.33
N LYS A 182 -24.48 23.87 8.28
CA LYS A 182 -24.23 22.71 9.17
C LYS A 182 -24.40 21.38 8.44
N CYS A 183 -23.41 21.01 7.64
CA CYS A 183 -23.49 19.79 6.82
C CYS A 183 -22.97 18.54 7.56
N ASP A 184 -22.46 18.72 8.77
CA ASP A 184 -22.00 17.62 9.64
C ASP A 184 -23.12 16.62 9.96
N GLU A 185 -24.38 17.06 9.94
CA GLU A 185 -25.53 16.18 10.13
C GLU A 185 -25.73 15.24 8.93
N CYS A 186 -25.48 15.72 7.70
CA CYS A 186 -25.48 14.89 6.50
C CYS A 186 -24.37 13.84 6.56
N ASP A 187 -23.15 14.22 6.97
CA ASP A 187 -22.01 13.31 7.08
C ASP A 187 -22.23 12.26 8.19
N LYS A 188 -22.88 12.62 9.29
CA LYS A 188 -23.27 11.67 10.34
C LYS A 188 -24.33 10.70 9.85
N ALA A 189 -25.33 11.18 9.09
CA ALA A 189 -26.38 10.35 8.52
C ALA A 189 -25.82 9.35 7.49
N GLU A 190 -24.92 9.79 6.62
CA GLU A 190 -24.23 8.93 5.64
C GLU A 190 -23.46 7.80 6.33
N LYS A 191 -22.66 8.11 7.36
CA LYS A 191 -21.92 7.10 8.14
C LYS A 191 -22.83 6.08 8.83
N VAL A 192 -24.03 6.48 9.23
CA VAL A 192 -25.02 5.54 9.79
C VAL A 192 -25.64 4.70 8.68
N CYS A 193 -25.93 5.28 7.53
CA CYS A 193 -26.49 4.60 6.37
C CYS A 193 -25.53 3.52 5.81
N THR A 194 -24.28 3.87 5.54
CA THR A 194 -23.27 2.94 4.99
C THR A 194 -22.97 1.77 5.93
N ARG A 195 -22.97 2.00 7.25
CA ARG A 195 -22.82 0.94 8.26
C ARG A 195 -23.99 -0.04 8.30
N ARG A 196 -25.19 0.33 7.81
CA ARG A 196 -26.34 -0.58 7.71
C ARG A 196 -26.27 -1.46 6.46
N CYS A 197 -25.60 -1.01 5.39
CA CYS A 197 -25.46 -1.77 4.15
C CYS A 197 -24.51 -2.97 4.24
N VAL A 198 -23.61 -2.96 5.23
CA VAL A 198 -22.56 -3.98 5.43
C VAL A 198 -22.84 -4.90 6.63
N LYS A 199 -24.01 -4.77 7.25
CA LYS A 199 -24.50 -5.67 8.30
C LYS A 199 -25.36 -6.76 7.70
#